data_AF-A0A7C3HZS8-F1
#
_entry.id   AF-A0A7C3HZS8-F1
#
_cell.length_a   1.000
_cell.length_b   1.000
_cell.length_c   1.000
_cell.angle_alpha   90.00
_cell.angle_beta   90.00
_cell.angle_gamma   90.00
#
_symmetry.space_group_name_H-M   'P 1'
#
loop_
_entity.id
_entity.type
_entity.pdbx_description
1 polymer ?
#
loop_
_entity_poly.entity_id
_entity_poly.type
_entity_poly.pdbx_seq_one_letter_code
_entity_poly.pdbx_strand_id
1 'polypeptide(L)'
;MNQPASIPEHQFQREDTIDIKKFVFKILSNWYWFVFTISVAVFAAWLVNRYTDPVYTLKSTIIIQDKENTLQGGIEGILEEQGIFRRSRKKVVENEIAILKSFSIAQRAIEELPEFHISYFSQGRIRTVESYKSSPFTVVIDTTHKNLTEKPIDVKLLNNKECQISFTENEKTKKVKLYFNDWYEDENYRFKVLSNFEDESKLNDNISYFFIIRDTLRLIEQYRNKLNITTTDKKSTILELSSSGLVARKEMDFLNKLMEVYVQKGLEEKNQIAINTIHFIDEQLGEISDSLALTENRLSNFRQSNKLLDISQEGSILYQKIEKIQNEKSMLILKNRYYNYLLDYISKERDFSDVMAPSVVDINDQMLTGLITELTNLFKERNNYNYTTNKTNPGVELVNFKIKNTIAALEENIRNILKSNEISISEIDKRMALADAEMAKLPTTEKELIGIKRTYKLNDDIYTYL
;
A
#
# COMPACT_ATOMS: atom_id res chain seq x y z
N MET A 1 45.60 -86.42 -10.00
CA MET A 1 45.70 -86.73 -8.56
C MET A 1 45.57 -85.42 -7.80
N ASN A 2 44.47 -85.28 -7.03
CA ASN A 2 44.24 -84.58 -5.75
C ASN A 2 45.08 -83.31 -5.48
N GLN A 3 44.56 -82.16 -5.04
CA GLN A 3 43.40 -81.80 -4.18
C GLN A 3 43.50 -80.25 -3.95
N PRO A 4 42.61 -79.57 -3.20
CA PRO A 4 41.20 -79.28 -3.41
C PRO A 4 40.93 -77.75 -3.54
N ALA A 5 39.69 -77.38 -3.89
CA ALA A 5 39.21 -76.00 -3.85
C ALA A 5 39.29 -75.41 -2.43
N SER A 6 39.85 -74.20 -2.31
CA SER A 6 39.91 -73.43 -1.08
C SER A 6 38.54 -72.82 -0.76
N ILE A 7 38.08 -73.06 0.47
CA ILE A 7 36.92 -72.39 1.07
C ILE A 7 37.32 -70.93 1.33
N PRO A 8 36.52 -69.91 0.96
CA PRO A 8 36.84 -68.55 1.33
C PRO A 8 36.63 -68.35 2.83
N GLU A 9 37.71 -68.05 3.56
CA GLU A 9 37.65 -67.51 4.91
C GLU A 9 36.91 -66.17 4.88
N HIS A 10 35.78 -66.10 5.60
CA HIS A 10 35.16 -64.84 5.96
C HIS A 10 36.18 -64.02 6.77
N GLN A 11 36.79 -63.01 6.15
CA GLN A 11 37.49 -61.95 6.86
C GLN A 11 36.48 -61.22 7.74
N PHE A 12 36.52 -61.48 9.04
CA PHE A 12 35.98 -60.54 10.02
C PHE A 12 36.74 -59.22 9.82
N GLN A 13 36.05 -58.22 9.27
CA GLN A 13 36.51 -56.84 9.33
C GLN A 13 36.69 -56.49 10.81
N ARG A 14 37.95 -56.43 11.26
CA ARG A 14 38.27 -55.75 12.52
C ARG A 14 37.92 -54.29 12.32
N GLU A 15 36.92 -53.79 13.04
CA GLU A 15 36.76 -52.35 13.21
C GLU A 15 38.07 -51.82 13.81
N ASP A 16 38.81 -51.03 13.03
CA ASP A 16 39.97 -50.29 13.50
C ASP A 16 39.50 -49.34 14.61
N THR A 17 39.62 -49.77 15.86
CA THR A 17 39.35 -48.91 17.01
C THR A 17 40.40 -47.81 17.00
N ILE A 18 39.96 -46.59 16.71
CA ILE A 18 40.83 -45.41 16.68
C ILE A 18 41.55 -45.31 18.02
N ASP A 19 42.87 -45.46 18.00
CA ASP A 19 43.69 -45.44 19.20
C ASP A 19 43.96 -43.99 19.63
N ILE A 20 42.96 -43.41 20.31
CA ILE A 20 42.89 -41.99 20.70
C ILE A 20 44.16 -41.55 21.43
N LYS A 21 44.74 -42.43 22.27
CA LYS A 21 45.94 -42.14 23.04
C LYS A 21 47.14 -41.87 22.14
N LYS A 22 47.32 -42.66 21.07
CA LYS A 22 48.41 -42.49 20.10
C LYS A 22 48.27 -41.18 19.32
N PHE A 23 47.03 -40.79 18.99
CA PHE A 23 46.74 -39.52 18.31
C PHE A 23 47.07 -38.32 19.21
N VAL A 24 46.69 -38.37 20.48
CA VAL A 24 46.97 -37.31 21.46
C VAL A 24 48.47 -37.12 21.67
N PHE A 25 49.25 -38.18 21.86
CA PHE A 25 50.70 -38.06 22.00
C PHE A 25 51.37 -37.52 20.72
N LYS A 26 50.84 -37.82 19.54
CA LYS A 26 51.32 -37.28 18.26
C LYS A 26 51.03 -35.78 18.11
N ILE A 27 49.91 -35.30 18.65
CA ILE A 27 49.57 -33.86 18.73
C ILE A 27 50.50 -33.16 19.71
N LEU A 28 50.67 -33.71 20.93
CA LEU A 28 51.57 -33.14 21.95
C LEU A 28 53.02 -33.07 21.48
N SER A 29 53.51 -34.08 20.75
CA SER A 29 54.87 -34.05 20.20
C SER A 29 55.06 -32.96 19.12
N ASN A 30 53.99 -32.53 18.44
CA ASN A 30 54.02 -31.53 17.38
C ASN A 30 53.32 -30.22 17.78
N TRP A 31 53.20 -29.94 19.08
CA TRP A 31 52.40 -28.84 19.62
C TRP A 31 52.77 -27.46 19.03
N TYR A 32 54.03 -27.24 18.66
CA TYR A 32 54.48 -26.01 18.01
C TYR A 32 53.73 -25.70 16.69
N TRP A 33 53.47 -26.72 15.85
CA TRP A 33 52.71 -26.55 14.61
C TRP A 33 51.26 -26.17 14.87
N PHE A 34 50.66 -26.73 15.93
CA PHE A 34 49.30 -26.37 16.35
C PHE A 34 49.23 -24.95 16.91
N VAL A 35 50.20 -24.54 17.74
CA VAL A 35 50.27 -23.18 18.26
C VAL A 35 50.48 -22.17 17.12
N PHE A 36 51.33 -22.50 16.15
CA PHE A 36 51.56 -21.66 14.99
C PHE A 36 50.29 -21.49 14.14
N THR A 37 49.62 -22.59 13.78
CA THR A 37 48.39 -22.52 12.97
C THR A 37 47.25 -21.81 13.69
N ILE A 38 47.09 -22.02 15.01
CA ILE A 38 46.13 -21.27 15.83
C ILE A 38 46.47 -19.79 15.84
N SER A 39 47.75 -19.43 16.00
CA SER A 39 48.19 -18.02 16.01
C SER A 39 47.92 -17.34 14.66
N VAL A 40 48.19 -18.02 13.55
CA VAL A 40 47.89 -17.54 12.20
C VAL A 40 46.37 -17.40 12.00
N ALA A 41 45.57 -18.36 12.46
CA ALA A 41 44.12 -18.30 12.37
C ALA A 41 43.52 -17.14 13.19
N VAL A 42 44.03 -16.90 14.41
CA VAL A 42 43.61 -15.76 15.25
C VAL A 42 44.03 -14.44 14.62
N PHE A 43 45.25 -14.36 14.07
CA PHE A 43 45.71 -13.17 13.37
C PHE A 43 44.86 -12.87 12.14
N ALA A 44 44.52 -13.89 11.35
CA ALA A 44 43.62 -13.76 10.20
C ALA A 44 42.21 -13.32 10.64
N ALA A 45 41.64 -13.92 11.68
CA ALA A 45 40.34 -13.53 12.23
C ALA A 45 40.35 -12.09 12.76
N TRP A 46 41.43 -11.67 13.41
CA TRP A 46 41.62 -10.30 13.87
C TRP A 46 41.69 -9.31 12.70
N LEU A 47 42.43 -9.65 11.62
CA LEU A 47 42.47 -8.83 10.41
C LEU A 47 41.08 -8.69 9.79
N VAL A 48 40.34 -9.80 9.63
CA VAL A 48 38.96 -9.76 9.09
C VAL A 48 38.08 -8.86 9.94
N ASN A 49 38.02 -9.05 11.26
CA ASN A 49 37.21 -8.21 12.16
C ASN A 49 37.65 -6.73 12.19
N ARG A 50 38.91 -6.43 11.89
CA ARG A 50 39.44 -5.07 11.86
C ARG A 50 39.05 -4.32 10.57
N TYR A 51 38.91 -5.04 9.45
CA TYR A 51 38.68 -4.44 8.13
C TYR A 51 37.27 -4.66 7.56
N THR A 52 36.49 -5.59 8.09
CA THR A 52 35.10 -5.80 7.65
C THR A 52 34.16 -4.76 8.25
N ASP A 53 33.35 -4.13 7.41
CA ASP A 53 32.33 -3.17 7.87
C ASP A 53 31.15 -3.88 8.56
N PRO A 54 30.67 -3.37 9.71
CA PRO A 54 29.51 -3.92 10.37
C PRO A 54 28.25 -3.65 9.53
N VAL A 55 27.44 -4.68 9.31
CA VAL A 55 26.12 -4.56 8.68
C VAL A 55 25.06 -4.70 9.77
N TYR A 56 24.28 -3.65 9.98
CA TYR A 56 23.16 -3.63 10.90
C TYR A 56 21.88 -3.99 10.17
N THR A 57 21.09 -4.90 10.74
CA THR A 57 19.76 -5.25 10.24
C THR A 57 18.72 -4.76 11.22
N LEU A 58 17.88 -3.84 10.76
CA LEU A 58 16.79 -3.28 11.55
C LEU A 58 15.50 -3.99 11.13
N LYS A 59 14.63 -4.22 12.11
CA LYS A 59 13.34 -4.88 11.91
C LYS A 59 12.23 -4.02 12.46
N SER A 60 11.11 -3.99 11.77
CA SER A 60 9.87 -3.40 12.24
C SER A 60 8.70 -4.32 11.93
N THR A 61 7.65 -4.26 12.74
CA THR A 61 6.45 -5.06 12.53
C THR A 61 5.23 -4.16 12.33
N ILE A 62 4.39 -4.53 11.37
CA ILE A 62 3.11 -3.88 11.12
C ILE A 62 2.01 -4.94 11.05
N ILE A 63 0.85 -4.62 11.62
CA ILE A 63 -0.33 -5.47 11.56
C ILE A 63 -1.18 -4.98 10.40
N ILE A 64 -1.43 -5.88 9.44
CA ILE A 64 -2.45 -5.64 8.43
C ILE A 64 -3.80 -5.94 9.08
N GLN A 65 -4.63 -4.91 9.19
CA GLN A 65 -6.03 -5.11 9.54
C GLN A 65 -6.68 -5.81 8.36
N ASP A 66 -7.12 -7.04 8.55
CA ASP A 66 -8.12 -7.61 7.66
C ASP A 66 -9.30 -6.64 7.73
N LYS A 67 -9.67 -6.07 6.58
CA LYS A 67 -11.03 -5.58 6.45
C LYS A 67 -11.88 -6.82 6.69
N GLU A 68 -12.43 -6.95 7.90
CA GLU A 68 -13.66 -7.70 8.05
C GLU A 68 -14.61 -7.03 7.06
N ASN A 69 -14.68 -7.62 5.86
CA ASN A 69 -15.80 -7.36 4.99
C ASN A 69 -17.01 -7.53 5.90
N THR A 70 -17.85 -6.51 5.94
CA THR A 70 -19.11 -6.43 6.66
C THR A 70 -20.14 -7.47 6.20
N LEU A 71 -19.68 -8.62 5.71
CA LEU A 71 -20.38 -9.77 5.13
C LEU A 71 -20.49 -10.92 6.15
N GLN A 72 -20.58 -10.62 7.45
CA GLN A 72 -20.71 -11.61 8.52
C GLN A 72 -22.10 -12.30 8.57
N GLY A 73 -22.84 -12.34 7.45
CA GLY A 73 -24.15 -13.00 7.36
C GLY A 73 -24.32 -13.94 6.16
N GLY A 74 -23.32 -14.07 5.29
CA GLY A 74 -23.44 -14.80 4.03
C GLY A 74 -22.82 -16.20 4.02
N ILE A 75 -23.17 -16.95 2.98
CA ILE A 75 -22.70 -18.31 2.67
C ILE A 75 -21.15 -18.39 2.64
N GLU A 76 -20.47 -17.29 2.35
CA GLU A 76 -19.00 -17.18 2.39
C GLU A 76 -18.39 -17.41 3.78
N GLY A 77 -19.03 -16.97 4.87
CA GLY A 77 -18.52 -17.21 6.24
C GLY A 77 -18.57 -18.69 6.62
N ILE A 78 -19.60 -19.41 6.16
CA ILE A 78 -19.76 -20.85 6.38
C ILE A 78 -18.82 -21.67 5.46
N LEU A 79 -18.53 -21.16 4.25
CA LEU A 79 -17.62 -21.79 3.29
C LEU A 79 -16.13 -21.56 3.65
N GLU A 80 -15.79 -20.46 4.32
CA GLU A 80 -14.46 -20.24 4.90
C GLU A 80 -14.17 -21.20 6.05
N GLU A 81 -15.16 -21.49 6.90
CA GLU A 81 -15.06 -22.44 8.02
C GLU A 81 -14.82 -23.89 7.51
N GLN A 82 -15.38 -24.25 6.36
CA GLN A 82 -15.14 -25.54 5.69
C GLN A 82 -13.80 -25.64 4.92
N GLY A 83 -12.95 -24.61 4.97
CA GLY A 83 -11.56 -24.69 4.50
C GLY A 83 -11.33 -24.56 2.98
N ILE A 84 -12.38 -24.29 2.19
CA ILE A 84 -12.31 -24.16 0.72
C ILE A 84 -11.76 -22.77 0.30
N PHE A 85 -11.96 -21.73 1.13
CA PHE A 85 -11.54 -20.34 0.86
C PHE A 85 -10.33 -19.85 1.68
N ARG A 86 -9.50 -20.75 2.22
CA ARG A 86 -8.20 -20.41 2.89
C ARG A 86 -7.19 -19.62 2.04
N ARG A 87 -7.50 -19.35 0.76
CA ARG A 87 -6.69 -18.57 -0.18
C ARG A 87 -6.91 -17.05 -0.09
N SER A 88 -8.01 -16.57 0.49
CA SER A 88 -8.36 -15.14 0.49
C SER A 88 -7.44 -14.31 1.41
N ARG A 89 -7.24 -14.72 2.66
CA ARG A 89 -6.31 -14.03 3.59
C ARG A 89 -4.86 -13.97 3.08
N LYS A 90 -4.39 -15.03 2.44
CA LYS A 90 -3.04 -15.05 1.85
C LYS A 90 -2.91 -13.99 0.73
N LYS A 91 -3.93 -13.84 -0.12
CA LYS A 91 -3.94 -12.83 -1.18
C LYS A 91 -3.99 -11.41 -0.63
N VAL A 92 -4.75 -11.15 0.44
CA VAL A 92 -4.77 -9.82 1.08
C VAL A 92 -3.38 -9.43 1.58
N VAL A 93 -2.71 -10.32 2.32
CA VAL A 93 -1.36 -10.07 2.82
C VAL A 93 -0.34 -9.93 1.69
N GLU A 94 -0.41 -10.76 0.64
CA GLU A 94 0.45 -10.64 -0.54
C GLU A 94 0.26 -9.30 -1.27
N ASN A 95 -0.97 -8.80 -1.36
CA ASN A 95 -1.27 -7.49 -1.93
C ASN A 95 -0.66 -6.35 -1.10
N GLU A 96 -0.76 -6.40 0.22
CA GLU A 96 -0.16 -5.38 1.09
C GLU A 96 1.37 -5.40 1.04
N ILE A 97 1.98 -6.59 0.93
CA ILE A 97 3.43 -6.71 0.68
C ILE A 97 3.80 -6.05 -0.65
N ALA A 98 3.01 -6.23 -1.70
CA ALA A 98 3.25 -5.60 -3.00
C ALA A 98 3.13 -4.06 -2.93
N ILE A 99 2.16 -3.53 -2.19
CA ILE A 99 2.00 -2.09 -1.97
C ILE A 99 3.20 -1.54 -1.18
N LEU A 100 3.59 -2.18 -0.08
CA LEU A 100 4.75 -1.75 0.72
C LEU A 100 6.07 -1.78 -0.06
N LYS A 101 6.24 -2.73 -0.99
CA LYS A 101 7.40 -2.81 -1.90
C LYS A 101 7.29 -1.92 -3.14
N SER A 102 6.17 -1.23 -3.34
CA SER A 102 5.99 -0.40 -4.52
C SER A 102 6.97 0.77 -4.54
N PHE A 103 7.33 1.21 -5.75
CA PHE A 103 8.23 2.35 -5.92
C PHE A 103 7.61 3.64 -5.38
N SER A 104 6.30 3.86 -5.51
CA SER A 104 5.66 5.10 -5.03
C SER A 104 5.77 5.28 -3.52
N ILE A 105 5.59 4.21 -2.75
CA ILE A 105 5.76 4.25 -1.29
C ILE A 105 7.22 4.49 -0.92
N ALA A 106 8.17 3.81 -1.58
CA ALA A 106 9.59 4.03 -1.37
C ALA A 106 10.04 5.44 -1.79
N GLN A 107 9.53 5.95 -2.90
CA GLN A 107 9.80 7.29 -3.42
C GLN A 107 9.37 8.35 -2.41
N ARG A 108 8.10 8.33 -2.01
CA ARG A 108 7.55 9.29 -1.06
C ARG A 108 8.28 9.22 0.29
N ALA A 109 8.64 8.03 0.75
CA ALA A 109 9.44 7.87 1.97
C ALA A 109 10.85 8.49 1.85
N ILE A 110 11.52 8.34 0.70
CA ILE A 110 12.84 8.94 0.47
C ILE A 110 12.76 10.46 0.28
N GLU A 111 11.74 10.95 -0.42
CA GLU A 111 11.53 12.40 -0.63
C GLU A 111 11.21 13.13 0.67
N GLU A 112 10.51 12.49 1.61
CA GLU A 112 10.26 13.01 2.96
C GLU A 112 11.49 12.90 3.90
N LEU A 113 12.60 12.31 3.43
CA LEU A 113 13.87 12.18 4.16
C LEU A 113 14.97 13.02 3.48
N PRO A 114 15.01 14.35 3.72
CA PRO A 114 15.95 15.25 3.04
C PRO A 114 17.43 14.87 3.26
N GLU A 115 17.73 14.24 4.38
CA GLU A 115 19.08 13.82 4.75
C GLU A 115 19.65 12.65 3.92
N PHE A 116 18.81 11.95 3.15
CA PHE A 116 19.28 10.82 2.34
C PHE A 116 19.86 11.24 1.00
N HIS A 117 19.50 12.43 0.51
CA HIS A 117 19.96 12.94 -0.79
C HIS A 117 21.45 13.32 -0.77
N ILE A 118 22.05 13.51 0.40
CA ILE A 118 23.46 13.83 0.55
C ILE A 118 24.06 12.91 1.60
N SER A 119 24.96 12.02 1.16
CA SER A 119 25.71 11.15 2.08
C SER A 119 27.04 11.81 2.45
N TYR A 120 27.34 11.86 3.74
CA TYR A 120 28.59 12.40 4.28
C TYR A 120 29.48 11.26 4.75
N PHE A 121 30.79 11.37 4.52
CA PHE A 121 31.76 10.34 4.88
C PHE A 121 32.94 10.97 5.61
N SER A 122 33.41 10.26 6.65
CA SER A 122 34.68 10.52 7.31
C SER A 122 35.66 9.41 6.95
N GLN A 123 36.74 9.77 6.27
CA GLN A 123 37.79 8.87 5.83
C GLN A 123 38.96 8.98 6.80
N GLY A 124 39.16 7.92 7.59
CA GLY A 124 40.34 7.75 8.42
C GLY A 124 41.41 6.92 7.70
N ARG A 125 42.52 6.62 8.40
CA ARG A 125 43.62 5.81 7.86
C ARG A 125 43.25 4.35 7.56
N ILE A 126 42.21 3.83 8.22
CA ILE A 126 41.88 2.39 8.23
C ILE A 126 40.54 2.12 7.54
N ARG A 127 39.56 3.01 7.71
CA ARG A 127 38.21 2.83 7.17
C ARG A 127 37.55 4.17 6.87
N THR A 128 36.59 4.12 5.96
CA THR A 128 35.69 5.22 5.63
C THR A 128 34.33 4.93 6.26
N VAL A 129 33.80 5.88 7.04
CA VAL A 129 32.53 5.71 7.76
C VAL A 129 31.52 6.75 7.28
N GLU A 130 30.33 6.30 6.88
CA GLU A 130 29.22 7.22 6.60
C GLU A 130 28.75 7.90 7.90
N SER A 131 28.75 9.22 7.90
CA SER A 131 28.44 10.07 9.07
C SER A 131 27.03 10.64 8.93
N TYR A 132 26.03 9.88 9.34
CA TYR A 132 24.63 10.29 9.30
C TYR A 132 24.25 11.10 10.56
N LYS A 133 23.65 12.29 10.40
CA LYS A 133 23.30 13.26 11.47
C LYS A 133 24.45 13.70 12.40
N SER A 134 25.68 13.34 12.07
CA SER A 134 26.88 13.54 12.91
C SER A 134 28.04 14.16 12.13
N SER A 135 27.77 14.59 10.89
CA SER A 135 28.75 15.30 10.07
C SER A 135 29.04 16.69 10.67
N PRO A 136 30.32 17.13 10.68
CA PRO A 136 30.68 18.48 11.12
C PRO A 136 30.15 19.58 10.19
N PHE A 137 29.64 19.25 9.00
CA PHE A 137 29.02 20.20 8.09
C PHE A 137 27.78 19.63 7.42
N THR A 138 26.90 20.51 6.97
CA THR A 138 25.73 20.18 6.15
C THR A 138 25.81 20.91 4.82
N VAL A 139 25.54 20.21 3.73
CA VAL A 139 25.44 20.79 2.39
C VAL A 139 23.98 21.02 2.05
N VAL A 140 23.68 22.18 1.50
CA VAL A 140 22.37 22.51 0.92
C VAL A 140 22.56 22.74 -0.57
N ILE A 141 21.87 21.95 -1.39
CA ILE A 141 21.93 22.03 -2.85
C ILE A 141 20.80 22.91 -3.38
N ASP A 142 21.03 23.57 -4.52
CA ASP A 142 19.95 24.14 -5.30
C ASP A 142 19.41 23.10 -6.28
N THR A 143 18.19 22.63 -6.07
CA THR A 143 17.54 21.60 -6.89
C THR A 143 17.16 22.09 -8.30
N THR A 144 17.15 23.40 -8.54
CA THR A 144 16.87 23.99 -9.87
C THR A 144 18.09 24.01 -10.77
N HIS A 145 19.28 23.85 -10.21
CA HIS A 145 20.54 23.80 -10.95
C HIS A 145 20.94 22.37 -11.29
N LYS A 146 21.74 22.23 -12.37
CA LYS A 146 22.35 20.93 -12.70
C LYS A 146 23.39 20.58 -11.64
N ASN A 147 23.16 19.49 -10.91
CA ASN A 147 24.11 18.95 -9.94
C ASN A 147 24.54 17.54 -10.38
N LEU A 148 25.83 17.31 -10.60
CA LEU A 148 26.33 15.96 -10.86
C LEU A 148 26.16 15.08 -9.61
N THR A 149 25.62 13.89 -9.79
CA THR A 149 25.37 12.92 -8.72
C THR A 149 26.44 11.82 -8.71
N GLU A 150 26.53 11.12 -7.58
CA GLU A 150 27.39 9.92 -7.37
C GLU A 150 28.90 10.16 -7.52
N LYS A 151 29.36 11.41 -7.43
CA LYS A 151 30.78 11.78 -7.39
C LYS A 151 31.16 12.32 -6.00
N PRO A 152 32.30 11.89 -5.42
CA PRO A 152 32.77 12.43 -4.15
C PRO A 152 33.30 13.85 -4.32
N ILE A 153 32.90 14.73 -3.39
CA ILE A 153 33.42 16.08 -3.23
C ILE A 153 34.08 16.13 -1.85
N ASP A 154 35.41 16.22 -1.85
CA ASP A 154 36.19 16.32 -0.63
C ASP A 154 36.02 17.70 0.00
N VAL A 155 35.95 17.73 1.31
CA VAL A 155 35.82 18.94 2.13
C VAL A 155 36.92 18.92 3.19
N LYS A 156 37.87 19.83 3.05
CA LYS A 156 38.87 20.11 4.07
C LYS A 156 38.42 21.32 4.88
N LEU A 157 38.09 21.11 6.14
CA LEU A 157 37.72 22.17 7.08
C LEU A 157 39.01 22.91 7.47
N LEU A 158 39.07 24.23 7.22
CA LEU A 158 40.27 25.03 7.49
C LEU A 158 40.18 25.75 8.83
N ASN A 159 39.02 26.34 9.14
CA ASN A 159 38.71 27.04 10.37
C ASN A 159 37.17 27.10 10.55
N ASN A 160 36.66 27.79 11.56
CA ASN A 160 35.22 27.99 11.80
C ASN A 160 34.48 28.80 10.71
N LYS A 161 35.17 29.39 9.73
CA LYS A 161 34.58 30.31 8.74
C LYS A 161 34.77 29.87 7.28
N GLU A 162 35.78 29.06 7.00
CA GLU A 162 36.23 28.69 5.68
C GLU A 162 36.46 27.19 5.57
N CYS A 163 36.11 26.65 4.40
CA CYS A 163 36.45 25.31 3.99
C CYS A 163 37.10 25.33 2.60
N GLN A 164 37.85 24.28 2.28
CA GLN A 164 38.35 24.01 0.96
C GLN A 164 37.64 22.80 0.41
N ILE A 165 36.96 22.95 -0.73
CA ILE A 165 36.39 21.84 -1.47
C ILE A 165 37.37 21.38 -2.55
N SER A 166 37.40 20.08 -2.81
CA SER A 166 38.06 19.53 -3.98
C SER A 166 37.25 18.44 -4.64
N PHE A 167 37.23 18.46 -5.97
CA PHE A 167 36.55 17.46 -6.78
C PHE A 167 37.29 17.25 -8.09
N THR A 168 37.14 16.07 -8.67
CA THR A 168 37.82 15.68 -9.90
C THR A 168 36.91 15.92 -11.10
N GLU A 169 37.38 16.74 -12.04
CA GLU A 169 36.70 17.10 -13.27
C GLU A 169 37.66 16.90 -14.44
N ASN A 170 37.29 16.06 -15.42
CA ASN A 170 38.13 15.74 -16.59
C ASN A 170 39.57 15.34 -16.24
N GLU A 171 39.72 14.42 -15.27
CA GLU A 171 41.02 13.92 -14.75
C GLU A 171 41.90 15.00 -14.06
N LYS A 172 41.37 16.20 -13.83
CA LYS A 172 42.04 17.26 -13.07
C LYS A 172 41.31 17.54 -11.77
N THR A 173 42.06 17.65 -10.68
CA THR A 173 41.49 18.03 -9.37
C THR A 173 41.37 19.55 -9.29
N LYS A 174 40.13 20.05 -9.23
CA LYS A 174 39.84 21.46 -8.95
C LYS A 174 39.79 21.65 -7.43
N LYS A 175 40.43 22.71 -6.93
CA LYS A 175 40.42 23.09 -5.50
C LYS A 175 39.88 24.50 -5.36
N VAL A 176 38.84 24.68 -4.56
CA VAL A 176 38.18 25.98 -4.35
C VAL A 176 38.08 26.24 -2.85
N LYS A 177 38.41 27.46 -2.42
CA LYS A 177 38.17 27.92 -1.05
C LYS A 177 36.81 28.61 -0.99
N LEU A 178 36.03 28.28 0.03
CA LEU A 178 34.68 28.79 0.25
C LEU A 178 34.53 29.26 1.70
N TYR A 179 33.75 30.31 1.90
CA TYR A 179 33.24 30.65 3.22
C TYR A 179 31.98 29.82 3.51
N PHE A 180 31.77 29.45 4.76
CA PHE A 180 30.51 28.80 5.15
C PHE A 180 29.32 29.73 4.88
N ASN A 181 28.20 29.12 4.49
CA ASN A 181 26.94 29.76 4.11
C ASN A 181 26.97 30.56 2.79
N ASP A 182 28.11 30.65 2.11
CA ASP A 182 28.18 31.20 0.76
C ASP A 182 27.86 30.14 -0.30
N TRP A 183 27.18 30.56 -1.37
CA TRP A 183 26.88 29.71 -2.52
C TRP A 183 28.13 29.51 -3.38
N TYR A 184 28.49 28.25 -3.59
CA TYR A 184 29.36 27.85 -4.68
C TYR A 184 28.52 27.54 -5.91
N GLU A 185 28.92 28.04 -7.06
CA GLU A 185 28.24 27.83 -8.34
C GLU A 185 29.26 27.58 -9.46
N ASP A 186 28.98 26.55 -10.26
CA ASP A 186 29.72 26.16 -11.45
C ASP A 186 28.78 25.47 -12.45
N GLU A 187 29.25 25.10 -13.63
CA GLU A 187 28.45 24.42 -14.66
C GLU A 187 27.77 23.13 -14.13
N ASN A 188 28.43 22.46 -13.19
CA ASN A 188 28.06 21.12 -12.73
C ASN A 188 27.54 21.04 -11.30
N TYR A 189 27.62 22.13 -10.51
CA TYR A 189 27.24 22.13 -9.10
C TYR A 189 26.75 23.51 -8.65
N ARG A 190 25.73 23.53 -7.79
CA ARG A 190 25.32 24.71 -7.03
C ARG A 190 24.89 24.32 -5.63
N PHE A 191 25.72 24.65 -4.64
CA PHE A 191 25.48 24.29 -3.25
C PHE A 191 26.13 25.28 -2.28
N LYS A 192 25.65 25.29 -1.05
CA LYS A 192 26.29 25.98 0.08
C LYS A 192 26.65 24.98 1.17
N VAL A 193 27.75 25.25 1.88
CA VAL A 193 28.21 24.44 3.01
C VAL A 193 27.92 25.19 4.30
N LEU A 194 27.24 24.55 5.23
CA LEU A 194 26.93 25.05 6.56
C LEU A 194 27.85 24.37 7.58
N SER A 195 28.43 25.14 8.50
CA SER A 195 29.18 24.58 9.62
C SER A 195 28.22 24.12 10.72
N ASN A 196 28.45 22.90 11.24
CA ASN A 196 27.71 22.34 12.38
C ASN A 196 28.62 22.11 13.60
N PHE A 197 29.85 22.61 13.59
CA PHE A 197 30.78 22.49 14.72
C PHE A 197 31.02 23.85 15.38
N GLU A 198 30.92 23.88 16.71
CA GLU A 198 31.20 25.08 17.51
C GLU A 198 32.66 25.12 17.98
N ASP A 199 33.33 23.97 18.03
CA ASP A 199 34.65 23.80 18.64
C ASP A 199 35.66 23.21 17.65
N GLU A 200 36.63 24.04 17.23
CA GLU A 200 37.71 23.67 16.32
C GLU A 200 38.59 22.54 16.87
N SER A 201 38.65 22.36 18.21
CA SER A 201 39.49 21.35 18.85
C SER A 201 39.05 19.90 18.56
N LYS A 202 37.83 19.71 18.05
CA LYS A 202 37.28 18.41 17.65
C LYS A 202 37.63 18.02 16.21
N LEU A 203 38.22 18.93 15.43
CA LEU A 203 38.69 18.65 14.08
C LEU A 203 40.01 17.87 14.15
N ASN A 204 39.97 16.60 13.77
CA ASN A 204 41.17 15.79 13.69
C ASN A 204 41.78 15.93 12.30
N ASP A 205 42.97 16.53 12.21
CA ASP A 205 43.72 16.71 10.95
C ASP A 205 43.97 15.40 10.18
N ASN A 206 43.86 14.23 10.83
CA ASN A 206 44.01 12.93 10.19
C ASN A 206 42.72 12.37 9.56
N ILE A 207 41.61 13.09 9.60
CA ILE A 207 40.33 12.67 9.03
C ILE A 207 40.02 13.58 7.84
N SER A 208 39.96 13.00 6.63
CA SER A 208 39.40 13.69 5.47
C SER A 208 37.89 13.49 5.45
N TYR A 209 37.16 14.54 5.07
CA TYR A 209 35.72 14.45 4.89
C TYR A 209 35.38 14.59 3.42
N PHE A 210 34.34 13.91 2.97
CA PHE A 210 33.76 14.13 1.66
C PHE A 210 32.25 13.91 1.72
N PHE A 211 31.54 14.49 0.76
CA PHE A 211 30.11 14.21 0.58
C PHE A 211 29.82 13.76 -0.84
N ILE A 212 28.71 13.07 -1.00
CA ILE A 212 28.20 12.60 -2.29
C ILE A 212 26.74 13.04 -2.40
N ILE A 213 26.44 13.79 -3.46
CA ILE A 213 25.05 14.05 -3.86
C ILE A 213 24.52 12.77 -4.50
N ARG A 214 23.48 12.19 -3.91
CA ARG A 214 22.90 10.92 -4.35
C ARG A 214 21.90 11.16 -5.47
N ASP A 215 21.92 10.27 -6.45
CA ASP A 215 20.84 10.22 -7.44
C ASP A 215 19.56 9.67 -6.79
N THR A 216 18.47 10.44 -6.86
CA THR A 216 17.21 10.08 -6.20
C THR A 216 16.65 8.75 -6.69
N LEU A 217 16.70 8.47 -8.00
CA LEU A 217 16.18 7.22 -8.55
C LEU A 217 17.01 6.02 -8.09
N ARG A 218 18.34 6.12 -8.14
CA ARG A 218 19.24 5.05 -7.65
C ARG A 218 19.07 4.81 -6.16
N LEU A 219 18.86 5.88 -5.38
CA LEU A 219 18.62 5.81 -3.95
C LEU A 219 17.31 5.08 -3.63
N ILE A 220 16.22 5.42 -4.32
CA ILE A 220 14.92 4.74 -4.16
C ILE A 220 15.05 3.25 -4.48
N GLU A 221 15.66 2.91 -5.62
CA GLU A 221 15.90 1.53 -6.04
C GLU A 221 16.77 0.77 -5.03
N GLN A 222 17.82 1.40 -4.51
CA GLN A 222 18.68 0.79 -3.50
C GLN A 222 17.89 0.41 -2.25
N TYR A 223 17.08 1.32 -1.71
CA TYR A 223 16.31 1.07 -0.50
C TYR A 223 15.14 0.09 -0.74
N ARG A 224 14.49 0.17 -1.90
CA ARG A 224 13.46 -0.80 -2.29
C ARG A 224 14.01 -2.22 -2.41
N ASN A 225 15.21 -2.39 -2.97
CA ASN A 225 15.83 -3.71 -3.12
C ASN A 225 16.38 -4.26 -1.80
N LYS A 226 16.78 -3.39 -0.88
CA LYS A 226 17.18 -3.78 0.50
C LYS A 226 15.99 -4.17 1.37
N LEU A 227 14.80 -3.62 1.10
CA LEU A 227 13.61 -3.87 1.88
C LEU A 227 13.16 -5.33 1.73
N ASN A 228 13.30 -6.09 2.79
CA ASN A 228 12.78 -7.44 2.88
C ASN A 228 11.54 -7.46 3.76
N ILE A 229 10.46 -8.06 3.26
CA ILE A 229 9.18 -8.17 3.96
C ILE A 229 8.82 -9.64 4.02
N THR A 230 8.59 -10.13 5.23
CA THR A 230 8.24 -11.52 5.51
C THR A 230 7.06 -11.56 6.46
N THR A 231 6.22 -12.60 6.37
CA THR A 231 5.18 -12.83 7.38
C THR A 231 5.81 -13.57 8.56
N THR A 232 5.46 -13.20 9.80
CA THR A 232 5.96 -13.91 11.00
C THR A 232 5.53 -15.39 11.01
N ASP A 233 4.38 -15.68 10.38
CA ASP A 233 3.86 -17.03 10.15
C ASP A 233 3.06 -17.09 8.85
N LYS A 234 2.87 -18.29 8.27
CA LYS A 234 2.07 -18.48 7.03
C LYS A 234 0.59 -18.10 7.16
N LYS A 235 0.12 -17.87 8.39
CA LYS A 235 -1.28 -17.51 8.71
C LYS A 235 -1.39 -16.13 9.39
N SER A 236 -0.27 -15.44 9.59
CA SER A 236 -0.26 -14.17 10.31
C SER A 236 -0.54 -13.00 9.36
N THR A 237 -1.32 -12.03 9.82
CA THR A 237 -1.46 -10.71 9.19
C THR A 237 -0.37 -9.74 9.64
N ILE A 238 0.55 -10.19 10.48
CA ILE A 238 1.72 -9.43 10.92
C ILE A 238 2.82 -9.57 9.89
N LEU A 239 3.23 -8.43 9.34
CA LEU A 239 4.38 -8.31 8.46
C LEU A 239 5.59 -7.85 9.27
N GLU A 240 6.71 -8.57 9.12
CA GLU A 240 8.03 -8.14 9.56
C GLU A 240 8.76 -7.52 8.36
N LEU A 241 9.03 -6.22 8.45
CA LEU A 241 9.84 -5.47 7.51
C LEU A 241 11.27 -5.41 8.05
N SER A 242 12.25 -5.55 7.16
CA SER A 242 13.65 -5.48 7.52
C SER A 242 14.46 -4.73 6.47
N SER A 243 15.46 -3.98 6.92
CA SER A 243 16.43 -3.29 6.06
C SER A 243 17.82 -3.37 6.67
N SER A 244 18.83 -3.53 5.83
CA SER A 244 20.21 -3.75 6.24
C SER A 244 21.16 -2.72 5.63
N GLY A 245 22.09 -2.22 6.44
CA GLY A 245 23.08 -1.23 6.00
C GLY A 245 24.16 -0.93 7.03
N LEU A 246 25.09 -0.08 6.63
CA LEU A 246 26.25 0.30 7.45
C LEU A 246 25.89 1.26 8.59
N VAL A 247 24.79 1.99 8.46
CA VAL A 247 24.34 3.00 9.42
C VAL A 247 22.98 2.61 9.98
N ALA A 248 22.97 2.06 11.20
CA ALA A 248 21.74 1.60 11.86
C ALA A 248 20.64 2.67 11.91
N ARG A 249 21.00 3.92 12.21
CA ARG A 249 20.04 5.04 12.31
C ARG A 249 19.38 5.37 10.97
N LYS A 250 20.11 5.22 9.86
CA LYS A 250 19.58 5.48 8.51
C LYS A 250 18.57 4.40 8.12
N GLU A 251 18.87 3.14 8.40
CA GLU A 251 17.92 2.03 8.17
C GLU A 251 16.68 2.14 9.07
N MET A 252 16.83 2.60 10.31
CA MET A 252 15.71 2.89 11.22
C MET A 252 14.84 4.05 10.71
N ASP A 253 15.43 5.18 10.33
CA ASP A 253 14.69 6.35 9.82
C ASP A 253 13.94 6.01 8.53
N PHE A 254 14.55 5.20 7.64
CA PHE A 254 13.88 4.69 6.44
C PHE A 254 12.67 3.81 6.79
N LEU A 255 12.83 2.78 7.63
CA LEU A 255 11.72 1.90 7.99
C LEU A 255 10.58 2.65 8.67
N ASN A 256 10.89 3.59 9.58
CA ASN A 256 9.89 4.42 10.24
C ASN A 256 9.11 5.27 9.24
N LYS A 257 9.82 5.98 8.34
CA LYS A 257 9.17 6.83 7.36
C LYS A 257 8.37 6.02 6.33
N LEU A 258 8.87 4.87 5.90
CA LEU A 258 8.15 3.96 5.01
C LEU A 258 6.81 3.53 5.61
N MET A 259 6.79 3.17 6.89
CA MET A 259 5.55 2.81 7.59
C MET A 259 4.60 4.00 7.74
N GLU A 260 5.13 5.18 8.07
CA GLU A 260 4.34 6.42 8.17
C GLU A 260 3.63 6.73 6.85
N VAL A 261 4.38 6.70 5.74
CA VAL A 261 3.85 6.92 4.38
C VAL A 261 2.82 5.86 4.01
N TYR A 262 3.05 4.60 4.35
CA TYR A 262 2.09 3.52 4.11
C TYR A 262 0.78 3.74 4.88
N VAL A 263 0.85 4.09 6.17
CA VAL A 263 -0.33 4.41 6.98
C VAL A 263 -1.06 5.63 6.45
N GLN A 264 -0.33 6.67 6.04
CA GLN A 264 -0.91 7.87 5.45
C GLN A 264 -1.62 7.55 4.11
N LYS A 265 -1.03 6.72 3.25
CA LYS A 265 -1.67 6.27 2.02
C LYS A 265 -2.98 5.53 2.30
N GLY A 266 -3.00 4.67 3.31
CA GLY A 266 -4.23 4.00 3.74
C GLY A 266 -5.30 4.96 4.28
N LEU A 267 -4.90 6.05 4.95
CA LEU A 267 -5.83 7.10 5.40
C LEU A 267 -6.36 7.94 4.22
N GLU A 268 -5.50 8.32 3.28
CA GLU A 268 -5.89 9.02 2.04
C GLU A 268 -6.94 8.21 1.27
N GLU A 269 -6.69 6.90 1.12
CA GLU A 269 -7.64 5.97 0.52
C GLU A 269 -8.99 5.94 1.25
N LYS A 270 -8.99 5.80 2.59
CA LYS A 270 -10.21 5.81 3.41
C LYS A 270 -10.99 7.13 3.28
N ASN A 271 -10.30 8.25 3.29
CA ASN A 271 -10.91 9.56 3.12
C ASN A 271 -11.53 9.72 1.74
N GLN A 272 -10.88 9.21 0.70
CA GLN A 272 -11.44 9.26 -0.65
C GLN A 272 -12.73 8.44 -0.77
N ILE A 273 -12.83 7.26 -0.14
CA ILE A 273 -14.10 6.51 -0.07
C ILE A 273 -15.18 7.36 0.59
N ALA A 274 -14.86 7.98 1.73
CA ALA A 274 -15.80 8.76 2.50
C ALA A 274 -16.31 9.98 1.69
N ILE A 275 -15.41 10.70 1.01
CA ILE A 275 -15.76 11.83 0.14
C ILE A 275 -16.67 11.38 -1.00
N ASN A 276 -16.31 10.30 -1.70
CA ASN A 276 -17.13 9.75 -2.78
C ASN A 276 -18.51 9.30 -2.29
N THR A 277 -18.55 8.74 -1.08
CA THR A 277 -19.79 8.32 -0.41
C THR A 277 -20.68 9.52 -0.06
N ILE A 278 -20.11 10.57 0.53
CA ILE A 278 -20.82 11.82 0.84
C ILE A 278 -21.37 12.45 -0.44
N HIS A 279 -20.56 12.55 -1.49
CA HIS A 279 -20.99 13.10 -2.77
C HIS A 279 -22.18 12.33 -3.35
N PHE A 280 -22.13 10.99 -3.31
CA PHE A 280 -23.26 10.17 -3.73
C PHE A 280 -24.51 10.47 -2.90
N ILE A 281 -24.39 10.48 -1.56
CA ILE A 281 -25.53 10.75 -0.66
C ILE A 281 -26.11 12.16 -0.91
N ASP A 282 -25.27 13.19 -1.00
CA ASP A 282 -25.71 14.59 -1.20
C ASP A 282 -26.50 14.76 -2.50
N GLU A 283 -26.02 14.17 -3.61
CA GLU A 283 -26.74 14.18 -4.89
C GLU A 283 -28.11 13.50 -4.76
N GLN A 284 -28.18 12.39 -4.02
CA GLN A 284 -29.44 11.67 -3.81
C GLN A 284 -30.41 12.41 -2.89
N LEU A 285 -29.92 12.99 -1.79
CA LEU A 285 -30.74 13.73 -0.83
C LEU A 285 -31.34 14.99 -1.46
N GLY A 286 -30.62 15.69 -2.34
CA GLY A 286 -31.14 16.84 -3.07
C GLY A 286 -32.42 16.51 -3.85
N GLU A 287 -32.39 15.44 -4.64
CA GLU A 287 -33.56 14.99 -5.42
C GLU A 287 -34.72 14.53 -4.54
N ILE A 288 -34.43 13.85 -3.42
CA ILE A 288 -35.45 13.26 -2.55
C ILE A 288 -36.09 14.31 -1.64
N SER A 289 -35.31 15.26 -1.13
CA SER A 289 -35.78 16.32 -0.23
C SER A 289 -36.85 17.18 -0.89
N ASP A 290 -36.65 17.59 -2.15
CA ASP A 290 -37.65 18.36 -2.90
C ASP A 290 -38.94 17.56 -3.12
N SER A 291 -38.80 16.28 -3.46
CA SER A 291 -39.93 15.36 -3.65
C SER A 291 -40.69 15.11 -2.34
N LEU A 292 -39.97 14.98 -1.22
CA LEU A 292 -40.54 14.79 0.11
C LEU A 292 -41.31 16.03 0.55
N ALA A 293 -40.71 17.23 0.46
CA ALA A 293 -41.35 18.49 0.82
C ALA A 293 -42.63 18.75 -0.01
N LEU A 294 -42.60 18.46 -1.31
CA LEU A 294 -43.79 18.56 -2.16
C LEU A 294 -44.89 17.60 -1.70
N THR A 295 -44.53 16.38 -1.30
CA THR A 295 -45.50 15.36 -0.91
C THR A 295 -46.03 15.57 0.52
N GLU A 296 -45.21 16.08 1.43
CA GLU A 296 -45.62 16.54 2.76
C GLU A 296 -46.62 17.68 2.68
N ASN A 297 -46.35 18.69 1.85
CA ASN A 297 -47.27 19.80 1.65
C ASN A 297 -48.61 19.31 1.07
N ARG A 298 -48.57 18.38 0.10
CA ARG A 298 -49.79 17.73 -0.42
C ARG A 298 -50.55 16.99 0.67
N LEU A 299 -49.85 16.24 1.53
CA LEU A 299 -50.47 15.50 2.63
C LEU A 299 -51.09 16.43 3.67
N SER A 300 -50.39 17.50 4.03
CA SER A 300 -50.85 18.53 4.97
C SER A 300 -52.11 19.23 4.45
N ASN A 301 -52.06 19.74 3.22
CA ASN A 301 -53.19 20.42 2.56
C ASN A 301 -54.41 19.49 2.43
N PHE A 302 -54.18 18.22 2.11
CA PHE A 302 -55.23 17.22 2.03
C PHE A 302 -55.90 17.00 3.41
N ARG A 303 -55.12 16.86 4.48
CA ARG A 303 -55.62 16.70 5.86
C ARG A 303 -56.34 17.94 6.37
N GLN A 304 -55.88 19.14 6.00
CA GLN A 304 -56.54 20.40 6.37
C GLN A 304 -57.91 20.54 5.68
N SER A 305 -57.99 20.19 4.40
CA SER A 305 -59.21 20.35 3.60
C SER A 305 -60.28 19.29 3.90
N ASN A 306 -59.87 18.07 4.22
CA ASN A 306 -60.78 16.92 4.39
C ASN A 306 -61.06 16.55 5.85
N LYS A 307 -60.51 17.31 6.82
CA LYS A 307 -60.48 16.97 8.26
C LYS A 307 -59.72 15.66 8.52
N LEU A 308 -59.50 15.30 9.78
CA LEU A 308 -58.83 14.04 10.16
C LEU A 308 -59.71 12.85 9.73
N LEU A 309 -59.52 12.40 8.49
CA LEU A 309 -60.14 11.20 7.93
C LEU A 309 -59.31 9.98 8.34
N ASP A 310 -59.89 9.06 9.10
CA ASP A 310 -59.31 7.75 9.34
C ASP A 310 -59.61 6.81 8.16
N ILE A 311 -58.60 6.06 7.75
CA ILE A 311 -58.75 5.06 6.69
C ILE A 311 -59.60 3.92 7.24
N SER A 312 -60.59 3.46 6.46
CA SER A 312 -61.35 2.24 6.76
C SER A 312 -60.45 1.04 7.07
N GLN A 313 -60.98 0.04 7.78
CA GLN A 313 -60.20 -1.17 8.11
C GLN A 313 -59.73 -1.89 6.85
N GLU A 314 -60.60 -1.98 5.84
CA GLU A 314 -60.31 -2.51 4.50
C GLU A 314 -59.22 -1.69 3.80
N GLY A 315 -59.31 -0.36 3.85
CA GLY A 315 -58.31 0.55 3.28
C GLY A 315 -56.95 0.44 3.98
N SER A 316 -56.93 0.21 5.30
CA SER A 316 -55.69 0.04 6.07
C SER A 316 -54.96 -1.26 5.71
N ILE A 317 -55.68 -2.36 5.52
CA ILE A 317 -55.10 -3.63 5.08
C ILE A 317 -54.50 -3.47 3.67
N LEU A 318 -55.23 -2.79 2.79
CA LEU A 318 -54.74 -2.51 1.44
C LEU A 318 -53.50 -1.60 1.46
N TYR A 319 -53.49 -0.57 2.32
CA TYR A 319 -52.35 0.32 2.50
C TYR A 319 -51.09 -0.44 2.91
N GLN A 320 -51.19 -1.36 3.89
CA GLN A 320 -50.06 -2.19 4.30
C GLN A 320 -49.54 -3.10 3.18
N LYS A 321 -50.43 -3.60 2.33
CA LYS A 321 -50.06 -4.39 1.13
C LYS A 321 -49.30 -3.51 0.12
N ILE A 322 -49.81 -2.30 -0.13
CA ILE A 322 -49.15 -1.30 -1.00
C ILE A 322 -47.78 -0.91 -0.45
N GLU A 323 -47.68 -0.63 0.86
CA GLU A 323 -46.44 -0.26 1.54
C GLU A 323 -45.35 -1.32 1.35
N LYS A 324 -45.66 -2.61 1.55
CA LYS A 324 -44.69 -3.70 1.32
C LYS A 324 -44.19 -3.73 -0.13
N ILE A 325 -45.10 -3.64 -1.10
CA ILE A 325 -44.76 -3.60 -2.52
C ILE A 325 -43.93 -2.36 -2.85
N GLN A 326 -44.25 -1.22 -2.22
CA GLN A 326 -43.55 0.04 -2.40
C GLN A 326 -42.11 -0.03 -1.86
N ASN A 327 -41.89 -0.63 -0.69
CA ASN A 327 -40.56 -0.78 -0.10
C ASN A 327 -39.65 -1.66 -0.98
N GLU A 328 -40.19 -2.75 -1.52
CA GLU A 328 -39.49 -3.57 -2.52
C GLU A 328 -39.06 -2.73 -3.73
N LYS A 329 -39.95 -1.86 -4.22
CA LYS A 329 -39.67 -0.95 -5.35
C LYS A 329 -38.59 0.09 -4.99
N SER A 330 -38.69 0.73 -3.82
CA SER A 330 -37.75 1.76 -3.35
C SER A 330 -36.32 1.24 -3.34
N MET A 331 -36.11 0.02 -2.84
CA MET A 331 -34.80 -0.62 -2.78
C MET A 331 -34.21 -0.88 -4.17
N LEU A 332 -35.01 -1.34 -5.13
CA LEU A 332 -34.55 -1.53 -6.50
C LEU A 332 -34.24 -0.22 -7.21
N ILE A 333 -35.03 0.83 -6.97
CA ILE A 333 -34.76 2.17 -7.51
C ILE A 333 -33.43 2.69 -6.97
N LEU A 334 -33.20 2.60 -5.65
CA LEU A 334 -31.95 3.02 -5.04
C LEU A 334 -30.75 2.26 -5.61
N LYS A 335 -30.87 0.93 -5.76
CA LYS A 335 -29.85 0.10 -6.42
C LYS A 335 -29.56 0.55 -7.86
N ASN A 336 -30.60 0.85 -8.64
CA ASN A 336 -30.42 1.35 -10.01
C ASN A 336 -29.72 2.71 -10.05
N ARG A 337 -30.04 3.63 -9.14
CA ARG A 337 -29.36 4.93 -9.05
C ARG A 337 -27.87 4.75 -8.74
N TYR A 338 -27.56 3.86 -7.79
CA TYR A 338 -26.18 3.50 -7.49
C TYR A 338 -25.44 2.88 -8.70
N TYR A 339 -26.05 1.93 -9.41
CA TYR A 339 -25.45 1.33 -10.60
C TYR A 339 -25.23 2.33 -11.73
N ASN A 340 -26.14 3.29 -11.92
CA ASN A 340 -25.95 4.38 -12.89
C ASN A 340 -24.82 5.34 -12.48
N TYR A 341 -24.73 5.69 -11.20
CA TYR A 341 -23.59 6.45 -10.65
C TYR A 341 -22.27 5.71 -10.93
N LEU A 342 -22.24 4.40 -10.66
CA LEU A 342 -21.06 3.57 -10.89
C LEU A 342 -20.69 3.52 -12.39
N LEU A 343 -21.68 3.41 -13.29
CA LEU A 343 -21.46 3.41 -14.73
C LEU A 343 -20.91 4.77 -15.24
N ASP A 344 -21.48 5.88 -14.78
CA ASP A 344 -20.96 7.23 -15.11
C ASP A 344 -19.53 7.41 -14.59
N TYR A 345 -19.27 6.96 -13.37
CA TYR A 345 -17.95 7.03 -12.75
C TYR A 345 -16.91 6.21 -13.51
N ILE A 346 -17.25 4.98 -13.95
CA ILE A 346 -16.36 4.16 -14.78
C ILE A 346 -16.06 4.80 -16.12
N SER A 347 -17.10 5.31 -16.78
CA SER A 347 -17.00 5.82 -18.15
C SER A 347 -16.07 7.04 -18.29
N LYS A 348 -15.80 7.74 -17.19
CA LYS A 348 -14.96 8.95 -17.17
C LYS A 348 -13.45 8.68 -17.15
N GLU A 349 -13.01 7.41 -17.23
CA GLU A 349 -11.60 6.97 -17.31
C GLU A 349 -10.65 7.65 -16.29
N ARG A 350 -11.17 8.14 -15.16
CA ARG A 350 -10.34 8.69 -14.08
C ARG A 350 -9.48 7.56 -13.51
N ASP A 351 -8.28 7.91 -13.04
CA ASP A 351 -7.35 6.93 -12.49
C ASP A 351 -8.07 6.10 -11.43
N PHE A 352 -8.36 4.84 -11.77
CA PHE A 352 -9.29 4.01 -11.00
C PHE A 352 -8.64 3.49 -9.71
N SER A 353 -7.41 3.95 -9.44
CA SER A 353 -6.70 3.76 -8.18
C SER A 353 -7.45 4.38 -6.99
N ASP A 354 -8.37 5.32 -7.24
CA ASP A 354 -9.24 5.95 -6.23
C ASP A 354 -10.69 5.41 -6.23
N VAL A 355 -10.99 4.34 -6.97
CA VAL A 355 -12.33 3.74 -6.96
C VAL A 355 -12.48 2.85 -5.75
N MET A 356 -12.93 3.47 -4.68
CA MET A 356 -13.62 2.75 -3.62
C MET A 356 -15.07 3.15 -3.74
N ALA A 357 -15.87 2.22 -4.28
CA ALA A 357 -17.28 2.42 -4.46
C ALA A 357 -17.95 2.60 -3.07
N PRO A 358 -18.89 3.55 -2.90
CA PRO A 358 -19.58 3.75 -1.63
C PRO A 358 -20.18 2.45 -1.09
N SER A 359 -19.90 2.12 0.18
CA SER A 359 -20.44 0.90 0.83
C SER A 359 -21.89 1.03 1.30
N VAL A 360 -22.58 2.09 0.87
CA VAL A 360 -23.92 2.46 1.38
C VAL A 360 -25.01 1.56 0.83
N VAL A 361 -24.82 0.98 -0.35
CA VAL A 361 -25.81 0.10 -0.98
C VAL A 361 -25.35 -1.34 -0.88
N ASP A 362 -26.19 -2.20 -0.31
CA ASP A 362 -25.95 -3.64 -0.20
C ASP A 362 -25.97 -4.32 -1.58
N ILE A 363 -24.78 -4.40 -2.19
CA ILE A 363 -24.53 -4.99 -3.50
C ILE A 363 -24.24 -6.49 -3.29
N ASN A 364 -25.16 -7.32 -3.75
CA ASN A 364 -25.07 -8.77 -3.63
C ASN A 364 -24.67 -9.47 -4.95
N ASP A 365 -24.13 -8.73 -5.94
CA ASP A 365 -23.68 -9.32 -7.20
C ASP A 365 -22.22 -9.78 -7.12
N GLN A 366 -22.02 -11.09 -7.16
CA GLN A 366 -20.71 -11.72 -7.04
C GLN A 366 -19.80 -11.45 -8.26
N MET A 367 -20.38 -11.36 -9.46
CA MET A 367 -19.61 -11.10 -10.68
C MET A 367 -19.12 -9.66 -10.72
N LEU A 368 -19.99 -8.70 -10.37
CA LEU A 368 -19.65 -7.30 -10.23
C LEU A 368 -18.49 -7.10 -9.24
N THR A 369 -18.60 -7.72 -8.06
CA THR A 369 -17.57 -7.66 -7.01
C THR A 369 -16.24 -8.25 -7.50
N GLY A 370 -16.29 -9.35 -8.24
CA GLY A 370 -15.11 -9.97 -8.86
C GLY A 370 -14.42 -9.04 -9.87
N LEU A 371 -15.20 -8.44 -10.78
CA LEU A 371 -14.69 -7.51 -11.80
C LEU A 371 -14.11 -6.22 -11.18
N ILE A 372 -14.74 -5.66 -10.15
CA ILE A 372 -14.20 -4.50 -9.41
C ILE A 372 -12.87 -4.85 -8.77
N THR A 373 -12.77 -6.03 -8.15
CA THR A 373 -11.53 -6.50 -7.52
C THR A 373 -10.42 -6.71 -8.54
N GLU A 374 -10.73 -7.34 -9.67
CA GLU A 374 -9.78 -7.53 -10.77
C GLU A 374 -9.30 -6.19 -11.32
N LEU A 375 -10.22 -5.27 -11.58
CA LEU A 375 -9.90 -3.94 -12.08
C LEU A 375 -8.97 -3.21 -11.12
N THR A 376 -9.29 -3.20 -9.82
CA THR A 376 -8.45 -2.61 -8.77
C THR A 376 -7.03 -3.17 -8.80
N ASN A 377 -6.88 -4.49 -8.95
CA ASN A 377 -5.56 -5.12 -9.02
C ASN A 377 -4.79 -4.72 -10.29
N LEU A 378 -5.46 -4.61 -11.44
CA LEU A 378 -4.84 -4.16 -12.68
C LEU A 378 -4.36 -2.70 -12.60
N PHE A 379 -5.09 -1.82 -11.92
CA PHE A 379 -4.63 -0.45 -11.68
C PHE A 379 -3.41 -0.40 -10.75
N LYS A 380 -3.38 -1.24 -9.70
CA LYS A 380 -2.18 -1.42 -8.86
C LYS A 380 -0.99 -1.92 -9.67
N GLU A 381 -1.20 -2.90 -10.55
CA GLU A 381 -0.18 -3.44 -11.44
C GLU A 381 0.34 -2.37 -12.43
N ARG A 382 -0.56 -1.59 -13.05
CA ARG A 382 -0.21 -0.48 -13.94
C ARG A 382 0.64 0.57 -13.23
N ASN A 383 0.25 0.94 -12.01
CA ASN A 383 1.00 1.90 -11.22
C ASN A 383 2.41 1.39 -10.95
N ASN A 384 2.58 0.12 -10.58
CA ASN A 384 3.92 -0.48 -10.42
C ASN A 384 4.79 -0.38 -11.68
N TYR A 385 4.21 -0.54 -12.88
CA TYR A 385 4.97 -0.40 -14.13
C TYR A 385 5.35 1.05 -14.47
N ASN A 386 4.45 2.02 -14.23
CA ASN A 386 4.70 3.44 -14.48
C ASN A 386 5.89 3.99 -13.69
N TYR A 387 6.20 3.38 -12.55
CA TYR A 387 7.30 3.80 -11.69
C TYR A 387 8.63 3.07 -11.94
N THR A 388 8.63 1.96 -12.67
CA THR A 388 9.83 1.12 -12.86
C THR A 388 10.51 1.29 -14.22
N THR A 389 9.87 1.95 -15.19
CA THR A 389 10.40 2.06 -16.56
C THR A 389 9.93 3.31 -17.30
N ASN A 390 10.75 3.79 -18.26
CA ASN A 390 10.32 4.80 -19.25
C ASN A 390 9.01 4.37 -19.93
N LYS A 391 8.14 5.34 -20.26
CA LYS A 391 6.73 5.25 -20.73
C LYS A 391 6.39 4.26 -21.88
N THR A 392 7.33 3.48 -22.39
CA THR A 392 7.20 2.52 -23.51
C THR A 392 7.58 1.10 -23.09
N ASN A 393 7.00 0.61 -22.00
CA ASN A 393 7.14 -0.79 -21.58
C ASN A 393 5.96 -1.61 -22.13
N PRO A 394 6.20 -2.69 -22.92
CA PRO A 394 5.13 -3.57 -23.42
C PRO A 394 4.23 -4.16 -22.31
N GLY A 395 4.74 -4.27 -21.08
CA GLY A 395 3.94 -4.68 -19.92
C GLY A 395 2.83 -3.66 -19.56
N VAL A 396 3.10 -2.36 -19.70
CA VAL A 396 2.10 -1.30 -19.48
C VAL A 396 0.99 -1.39 -20.52
N GLU A 397 1.34 -1.63 -21.78
CA GLU A 397 0.37 -1.80 -22.86
C GLU A 397 -0.54 -3.00 -22.62
N LEU A 398 0.03 -4.13 -22.19
CA LEU A 398 -0.74 -5.32 -21.83
C LEU A 398 -1.70 -5.05 -20.67
N VAL A 399 -1.24 -4.38 -19.61
CA VAL A 399 -2.09 -4.04 -18.45
C VAL A 399 -3.18 -3.05 -18.87
N ASN A 400 -2.88 -2.04 -19.67
CA ASN A 400 -3.88 -1.11 -20.20
C ASN A 400 -4.95 -1.84 -21.05
N PHE A 401 -4.54 -2.82 -21.86
CA PHE A 401 -5.47 -3.65 -22.62
C PHE A 401 -6.38 -4.48 -21.69
N LYS A 402 -5.82 -5.09 -20.63
CA LYS A 402 -6.61 -5.80 -19.62
C LYS A 402 -7.60 -4.86 -18.93
N ILE A 403 -7.16 -3.68 -18.48
CA ILE A 403 -8.01 -2.66 -17.85
C ILE A 403 -9.19 -2.34 -18.75
N LYS A 404 -8.95 -2.05 -20.04
CA LYS A 404 -10.00 -1.73 -20.99
C LYS A 404 -11.02 -2.85 -21.14
N ASN A 405 -10.58 -4.10 -21.23
CA ASN A 405 -11.47 -5.25 -21.35
C ASN A 405 -12.27 -5.50 -20.07
N THR A 406 -11.65 -5.36 -18.90
CA THR A 406 -12.32 -5.49 -17.61
C THR A 406 -13.36 -4.38 -17.43
N ILE A 407 -13.06 -3.15 -17.85
CA ILE A 407 -14.04 -2.05 -17.86
C ILE A 407 -15.23 -2.40 -18.76
N ALA A 408 -15.00 -2.87 -19.99
CA ALA A 408 -16.08 -3.25 -20.89
C ALA A 408 -16.96 -4.37 -20.32
N ALA A 409 -16.34 -5.39 -19.71
CA ALA A 409 -17.06 -6.47 -19.03
C ALA A 409 -17.86 -5.97 -17.80
N LEU A 410 -17.29 -5.02 -17.06
CA LEU A 410 -17.93 -4.38 -15.91
C LEU A 410 -19.15 -3.57 -16.34
N GLU A 411 -19.03 -2.76 -17.40
CA GLU A 411 -20.15 -2.01 -17.97
C GLU A 411 -21.26 -2.95 -18.49
N GLU A 412 -20.90 -4.02 -19.19
CA GLU A 412 -21.87 -5.00 -19.68
C GLU A 412 -22.61 -5.69 -18.53
N ASN A 413 -21.88 -6.09 -17.49
CA ASN A 413 -22.47 -6.69 -16.28
C ASN A 413 -23.42 -5.71 -15.58
N ILE A 414 -23.02 -4.45 -15.38
CA ILE A 414 -23.87 -3.41 -14.77
C ILE A 414 -25.13 -3.18 -15.61
N ARG A 415 -25.02 -3.10 -16.94
CA ARG A 415 -26.19 -2.96 -17.84
C ARG A 415 -27.14 -4.16 -17.74
N ASN A 416 -26.60 -5.37 -17.60
CA ASN A 416 -27.41 -6.56 -17.39
C ASN A 416 -28.14 -6.54 -16.03
N ILE A 417 -27.47 -6.08 -14.97
CA ILE A 417 -28.08 -5.89 -13.64
C ILE A 417 -29.20 -4.84 -13.71
N LEU A 418 -28.94 -3.68 -14.33
CA LEU A 418 -29.94 -2.62 -14.53
C LEU A 418 -31.17 -3.16 -15.26
N LYS A 419 -30.98 -3.90 -16.35
CA LYS A 419 -32.08 -4.53 -17.10
C LYS A 419 -32.83 -5.57 -16.26
N SER A 420 -32.14 -6.37 -15.46
CA SER A 420 -32.79 -7.33 -14.55
C SER A 420 -33.65 -6.60 -13.50
N ASN A 421 -33.11 -5.53 -12.92
CA ASN A 421 -33.84 -4.72 -11.95
C ASN A 421 -35.05 -4.04 -12.60
N GLU A 422 -34.94 -3.56 -13.84
CA GLU A 422 -36.06 -3.01 -14.60
C GLU A 422 -37.18 -4.05 -14.81
N ILE A 423 -36.83 -5.31 -15.12
CA ILE A 423 -37.81 -6.40 -15.21
C ILE A 423 -38.49 -6.63 -13.86
N SER A 424 -37.73 -6.65 -12.76
CA SER A 424 -38.28 -6.79 -11.41
C SER A 424 -39.18 -5.62 -11.02
N ILE A 425 -38.80 -4.38 -11.35
CA ILE A 425 -39.62 -3.18 -11.16
C ILE A 425 -40.91 -3.28 -11.97
N SER A 426 -40.84 -3.74 -13.23
CA SER A 426 -42.02 -3.93 -14.07
C SER A 426 -42.99 -4.95 -13.48
N GLU A 427 -42.49 -6.04 -12.89
CA GLU A 427 -43.33 -7.03 -12.23
C GLU A 427 -43.96 -6.49 -10.93
N ILE A 428 -43.21 -5.71 -10.17
CA ILE A 428 -43.71 -4.97 -9.01
C ILE A 428 -44.80 -3.98 -9.43
N ASP A 429 -44.65 -3.30 -10.56
CA ASP A 429 -45.64 -2.38 -11.10
C ASP A 429 -46.93 -3.07 -11.51
N LYS A 430 -46.87 -4.31 -12.03
CA LYS A 430 -48.09 -5.11 -12.25
C LYS A 430 -48.78 -5.48 -10.94
N ARG A 431 -48.02 -5.90 -9.91
CA ARG A 431 -48.57 -6.15 -8.56
C ARG A 431 -49.19 -4.89 -7.97
N MET A 432 -48.56 -3.74 -8.18
CA MET A 432 -49.08 -2.43 -7.78
C MET A 432 -50.37 -2.09 -8.52
N ALA A 433 -50.47 -2.35 -9.83
CA ALA A 433 -51.68 -2.10 -10.61
C ALA A 433 -52.88 -2.95 -10.13
N LEU A 434 -52.64 -4.19 -9.69
CA LEU A 434 -53.68 -5.02 -9.06
C LEU A 434 -54.15 -4.42 -7.73
N ALA A 435 -53.22 -3.94 -6.90
CA ALA A 435 -53.56 -3.23 -5.66
C ALA A 435 -54.28 -1.90 -5.93
N ASP A 436 -53.91 -1.17 -6.98
CA ASP A 436 -54.58 0.07 -7.41
C ASP A 436 -56.01 -0.20 -7.90
N ALA A 437 -56.27 -1.35 -8.53
CA ALA A 437 -57.61 -1.78 -8.92
C ALA A 437 -58.49 -2.14 -7.71
N GLU A 438 -57.90 -2.72 -6.66
CA GLU A 438 -58.56 -2.89 -5.35
C GLU A 438 -58.83 -1.51 -4.71
N MET A 439 -57.87 -0.59 -4.78
CA MET A 439 -57.97 0.77 -4.23
C MET A 439 -59.04 1.61 -4.92
N ALA A 440 -59.32 1.35 -6.21
CA ALA A 440 -60.36 2.03 -6.96
C ALA A 440 -61.78 1.77 -6.42
N LYS A 441 -61.97 0.74 -5.58
CA LYS A 441 -63.25 0.43 -4.91
C LYS A 441 -63.47 1.25 -3.64
N LEU A 442 -62.42 1.91 -3.13
CA LEU A 442 -62.50 2.75 -1.95
C LEU A 442 -63.12 4.12 -2.28
N PRO A 443 -63.68 4.81 -1.27
CA PRO A 443 -64.10 6.20 -1.42
C PRO A 443 -62.99 7.09 -2.01
N THR A 444 -63.37 8.08 -2.80
CA THR A 444 -62.42 8.97 -3.50
C THR A 444 -61.43 9.65 -2.55
N THR A 445 -61.89 10.04 -1.37
CA THR A 445 -61.07 10.64 -0.32
C THR A 445 -60.03 9.66 0.27
N GLU A 446 -60.39 8.40 0.50
CA GLU A 446 -59.44 7.38 0.98
C GLU A 446 -58.41 7.04 -0.08
N LYS A 447 -58.83 6.94 -1.34
CA LYS A 447 -57.95 6.69 -2.49
C LYS A 447 -56.90 7.79 -2.62
N GLU A 448 -57.29 9.05 -2.55
CA GLU A 448 -56.38 10.19 -2.66
C GLU A 448 -55.39 10.22 -1.48
N LEU A 449 -55.88 9.98 -0.25
CA LEU A 449 -55.04 9.90 0.94
C LEU A 449 -53.96 8.80 0.83
N ILE A 450 -54.36 7.59 0.42
CA ILE A 450 -53.43 6.46 0.22
C ILE A 450 -52.41 6.79 -0.87
N GLY A 451 -52.83 7.41 -1.98
CA GLY A 451 -51.93 7.82 -3.06
C GLY A 451 -50.86 8.82 -2.60
N ILE A 452 -51.25 9.82 -1.80
CA ILE A 452 -50.30 10.79 -1.23
C ILE A 452 -49.37 10.08 -0.23
N LYS A 453 -49.91 9.27 0.69
CA LYS A 453 -49.11 8.51 1.67
C LYS A 453 -48.11 7.56 1.01
N ARG A 454 -48.48 6.89 -0.08
CA ARG A 454 -47.58 6.01 -0.86
C ARG A 454 -46.38 6.79 -1.39
N THR A 455 -46.64 7.95 -2.01
CA THR A 455 -45.58 8.79 -2.59
C THR A 455 -44.69 9.36 -1.50
N TYR A 456 -45.27 9.78 -0.37
CA TYR A 456 -44.53 10.24 0.79
C TYR A 456 -43.63 9.12 1.30
N LYS A 457 -44.19 7.92 1.50
CA LYS A 457 -43.48 6.78 2.07
C LYS A 457 -42.32 6.31 1.20
N LEU A 458 -42.49 6.28 -0.13
CA LEU A 458 -41.40 6.02 -1.07
C LEU A 458 -40.22 6.98 -0.87
N ASN A 459 -40.48 8.28 -0.82
CA ASN A 459 -39.41 9.27 -0.64
C ASN A 459 -38.80 9.21 0.77
N ASP A 460 -39.63 9.05 1.79
CA ASP A 460 -39.26 8.91 3.21
C ASP A 460 -38.35 7.71 3.45
N ASP A 461 -38.65 6.56 2.84
CA ASP A 461 -37.85 5.34 2.98
C ASP A 461 -36.48 5.46 2.30
N ILE A 462 -36.42 6.09 1.11
CA ILE A 462 -35.13 6.33 0.46
C ILE A 462 -34.33 7.38 1.25
N TYR A 463 -34.98 8.44 1.74
CA TYR A 463 -34.35 9.47 2.56
C TYR A 463 -33.79 8.91 3.87
N THR A 464 -34.55 8.05 4.56
CA THR A 464 -34.16 7.47 5.86
C THR A 464 -33.06 6.42 5.71
N TYR A 465 -32.97 5.78 4.54
CA TYR A 465 -31.93 4.79 4.26
C TYR A 465 -30.57 5.44 3.97
N LEU A 466 -30.56 6.59 3.30
CA LEU A 466 -29.39 7.39 2.99
C LEU A 466 -28.89 8.16 4.23
#